data_AF-A0A8T4DNL6-F1
#
_entry.id   AF-A0A8T4DNL6-F1
#
_cell.length_a   1.000
_cell.length_b   1.000
_cell.length_c   1.000
_cell.angle_alpha   90.00
_cell.angle_beta   90.00
_cell.angle_gamma   90.00
#
_symmetry.space_group_name_H-M   'P 1'
#
loop_
_entity.id
_entity.type
_entity.pdbx_description
1 polymer ?
#
loop_
_entity_poly.entity_id
_entity_poly.type
_entity_poly.pdbx_seq_one_letter_code
_entity_poly.pdbx_strand_id
1 'polypeptide(L)'
;MVFSIRAQSSFEYIMLIAIVLLFVVSGVGVVYHYSQRSTEDVQTATIEKIGTDILDTVEKVYFIGGDSWETIRLNIPKNVKGVYVLDNQELIIEYDSYGGISEAVFFSDVNLTTPYVSGNRANLSDFAHSGINLIRVVSSGGYVNISELK
;
A
#
# COMPACT_ATOMS: atom_id res chain seq x y z
N MET A 1 -61.84 -13.11 -23.44
CA MET A 1 -60.62 -13.83 -23.06
C MET A 1 -60.35 -13.51 -21.60
N VAL A 2 -60.88 -14.31 -20.67
CA VAL A 2 -60.70 -14.10 -19.22
C VAL A 2 -59.42 -14.83 -18.84
N PHE A 3 -58.35 -14.09 -18.58
CA PHE A 3 -57.16 -14.67 -17.97
C PHE A 3 -57.56 -15.26 -16.62
N SER A 4 -57.19 -16.52 -16.36
CA SER A 4 -57.46 -17.17 -15.07
C SER A 4 -56.82 -16.36 -13.95
N ILE A 5 -57.58 -16.06 -12.88
CA ILE A 5 -57.15 -15.26 -11.72
C ILE A 5 -55.78 -15.72 -11.20
N ARG A 6 -55.51 -17.03 -11.27
CA ARG A 6 -54.22 -17.64 -10.88
C ARG A 6 -53.05 -17.17 -11.75
N ALA A 7 -53.25 -17.05 -13.06
CA ALA A 7 -52.22 -16.60 -13.98
C ALA A 7 -51.93 -15.09 -13.82
N GLN A 8 -52.95 -14.29 -13.50
CA GLN A 8 -52.76 -12.86 -13.18
C GLN A 8 -51.96 -12.67 -11.89
N SER A 9 -52.27 -13.42 -10.82
CA SER A 9 -51.53 -13.35 -9.56
C SER A 9 -50.07 -13.80 -9.69
N SER A 10 -49.81 -14.87 -10.45
CA SER A 10 -48.43 -15.31 -10.73
C SER A 10 -47.64 -14.25 -11.50
N PHE A 11 -48.27 -13.55 -12.45
CA PHE A 11 -47.63 -12.49 -13.22
C PHE A 11 -47.24 -11.30 -12.35
N GLU A 12 -48.14 -10.87 -11.46
CA GLU A 12 -47.88 -9.80 -10.50
C GLU A 12 -46.70 -10.12 -9.58
N TYR A 13 -46.62 -11.36 -9.09
CA TYR A 13 -45.51 -11.81 -8.24
C TYR A 13 -44.16 -11.79 -8.99
N ILE A 14 -44.14 -12.22 -10.25
CA ILE A 14 -42.93 -12.17 -11.08
C ILE A 14 -42.48 -10.72 -11.31
N MET A 15 -43.41 -9.78 -11.56
CA MET A 15 -43.07 -8.36 -11.69
C MET A 15 -42.50 -7.79 -10.40
N LEU A 16 -43.09 -8.11 -9.24
CA LEU A 16 -42.57 -7.66 -7.95
C LEU A 16 -41.14 -8.18 -7.71
N ILE A 17 -40.89 -9.46 -8.00
CA ILE A 17 -39.54 -10.03 -7.89
C ILE A 17 -38.57 -9.33 -8.85
N ALA A 18 -38.97 -9.07 -10.10
CA ALA A 18 -38.11 -8.41 -11.08
C ALA A 18 -37.70 -6.99 -10.63
N ILE A 19 -38.64 -6.23 -10.06
CA ILE A 19 -38.39 -4.90 -9.51
C ILE A 19 -37.44 -4.99 -8.31
N VAL A 20 -37.69 -5.92 -7.39
CA VAL A 20 -36.82 -6.14 -6.22
C VAL A 20 -35.40 -6.51 -6.66
N LEU A 21 -35.26 -7.41 -7.64
CA LEU A 21 -33.95 -7.80 -8.16
C LEU A 21 -33.20 -6.63 -8.80
N LEU A 22 -33.89 -5.71 -9.49
CA LEU A 22 -33.26 -4.51 -10.05
C LEU A 22 -32.61 -3.67 -8.95
N PHE A 23 -33.29 -3.46 -7.83
CA PHE A 23 -32.74 -2.75 -6.67
C PHE A 23 -31.60 -3.51 -6.00
N VAL A 24 -31.67 -4.83 -5.92
CA VAL A 24 -30.60 -5.66 -5.36
C VAL A 24 -29.34 -5.57 -6.22
N VAL A 25 -29.46 -5.69 -7.54
CA VAL A 25 -28.32 -5.62 -8.46
C VAL A 25 -27.64 -4.26 -8.40
N SER A 26 -28.40 -3.17 -8.40
CA SER A 26 -27.84 -1.82 -8.28
C SER A 26 -27.18 -1.60 -6.90
N GLY A 27 -27.80 -2.07 -5.83
CA GLY A 27 -27.25 -2.00 -4.48
C GLY A 27 -25.93 -2.75 -4.34
N VAL A 28 -25.84 -3.97 -4.88
CA VAL A 28 -24.61 -4.77 -4.90
C VAL A 28 -23.50 -4.04 -5.66
N GLY A 29 -23.82 -3.40 -6.78
CA GLY A 29 -22.85 -2.62 -7.55
C GLY A 29 -22.21 -1.48 -6.75
N VAL A 30 -23.03 -0.71 -6.01
CA VAL A 30 -22.53 0.38 -5.15
C VAL A 30 -21.64 -0.15 -4.03
N VAL A 31 -22.08 -1.21 -3.34
CA VAL A 31 -21.31 -1.84 -2.25
C VAL A 31 -19.97 -2.37 -2.75
N TYR A 32 -19.95 -2.99 -3.93
CA TYR A 32 -18.74 -3.50 -4.55
C TYR A 32 -17.72 -2.38 -4.81
N HIS A 33 -18.14 -1.29 -5.47
CA HIS A 33 -17.27 -0.15 -5.75
C HIS A 33 -16.77 0.55 -4.48
N TYR A 34 -17.63 0.70 -3.47
CA TYR A 34 -17.23 1.27 -2.20
C TYR A 34 -16.20 0.40 -1.47
N SER A 35 -16.40 -0.92 -1.46
CA SER A 35 -15.48 -1.87 -0.81
C SER A 35 -14.10 -1.85 -1.45
N GLN A 36 -14.03 -1.71 -2.77
CA GLN A 36 -12.76 -1.57 -3.49
C GLN A 36 -12.01 -0.29 -3.09
N ARG A 37 -12.69 0.87 -3.12
CA ARG A 37 -12.08 2.15 -2.72
C ARG A 37 -11.60 2.15 -1.28
N SER A 38 -12.43 1.64 -0.36
CA SER A 38 -12.05 1.55 1.05
C SER A 38 -10.83 0.66 1.26
N THR A 39 -10.66 -0.39 0.46
CA THR A 39 -9.47 -1.26 0.54
C THR A 39 -8.23 -0.52 0.06
N GLU A 40 -8.35 0.27 -1.01
CA GLU A 40 -7.27 1.10 -1.55
C GLU A 40 -6.84 2.19 -0.57
N ASP A 41 -7.79 2.93 0.02
CA ASP A 41 -7.48 3.98 1.01
C ASP A 41 -6.69 3.42 2.21
N VAL A 42 -7.07 2.23 2.69
CA VAL A 42 -6.36 1.56 3.80
C VAL A 42 -4.96 1.14 3.37
N GLN A 43 -4.78 0.67 2.14
CA GLN A 43 -3.47 0.29 1.60
C GLN A 43 -2.56 1.50 1.46
N THR A 44 -3.06 2.59 0.87
CA THR A 44 -2.31 3.85 0.71
C THR A 44 -1.89 4.40 2.07
N ALA A 45 -2.79 4.48 3.04
CA ALA A 45 -2.46 4.93 4.40
C ALA A 45 -1.40 4.03 5.08
N THR A 46 -1.42 2.72 4.80
CA THR A 46 -0.41 1.79 5.32
C THR A 46 0.95 2.06 4.68
N ILE A 47 1.00 2.32 3.37
CA ILE A 47 2.23 2.62 2.63
C ILE A 47 2.81 3.97 3.07
N GLU A 48 1.97 5.00 3.22
CA GLU A 48 2.34 6.30 3.77
C GLU A 48 2.98 6.16 5.14
N LYS A 49 2.32 5.41 6.03
CA LYS A 49 2.86 5.14 7.36
C LYS A 49 4.22 4.44 7.30
N ILE A 50 4.39 3.44 6.45
CA ILE A 50 5.67 2.72 6.28
C ILE A 50 6.77 3.68 5.83
N GLY A 51 6.50 4.53 4.83
CA GLY A 51 7.46 5.50 4.33
C GLY A 51 7.87 6.53 5.38
N THR A 52 6.89 7.08 6.10
CA THR A 52 7.13 8.01 7.21
C THR A 52 7.88 7.34 8.36
N ASP A 53 7.51 6.13 8.79
CA ASP A 53 8.19 5.42 9.87
C ASP A 53 9.67 5.16 9.53
N ILE A 54 9.97 4.83 8.27
CA ILE A 54 11.37 4.69 7.79
C ILE A 54 12.08 6.03 7.85
N LEU A 55 11.49 7.07 7.27
CA LEU A 55 12.12 8.39 7.16
C LEU A 55 12.38 9.01 8.53
N ASP A 56 11.38 9.00 9.42
CA ASP A 56 11.50 9.49 10.79
C ASP A 56 12.62 8.77 11.54
N THR A 57 12.75 7.45 11.35
CA THR A 57 13.82 6.65 11.95
C THR A 57 15.18 7.04 11.40
N VAL A 58 15.28 7.22 10.09
CA VAL A 58 16.53 7.64 9.42
C VAL A 58 16.98 8.99 9.95
N GLU A 59 16.11 10.00 9.96
CA GLU A 59 16.42 11.33 10.46
C GLU A 59 16.79 11.29 11.93
N LYS A 60 16.01 10.59 12.76
CA LYS A 60 16.29 10.40 14.18
C LYS A 60 17.68 9.81 14.40
N VAL A 61 18.01 8.71 13.74
CA VAL A 61 19.31 8.03 13.88
C VAL A 61 20.45 8.91 13.35
N TYR A 62 20.22 9.67 12.28
CA TYR A 62 21.19 10.64 11.76
C TYR A 62 21.52 11.73 12.79
N PHE A 63 20.50 12.35 13.39
CA PHE A 63 20.66 13.46 14.33
C PHE A 63 21.15 13.03 15.72
N ILE A 64 20.92 11.77 16.14
CA ILE A 64 21.51 11.24 17.37
C ILE A 64 23.05 11.21 17.26
N GLY A 65 23.59 10.92 16.08
CA GLY A 65 25.02 10.96 15.79
C GLY A 65 25.56 9.70 15.12
N GLY A 66 26.82 9.73 14.70
CA GLY A 66 27.49 8.60 14.05
C GLY A 66 27.48 7.33 14.89
N ASP A 67 27.43 6.18 14.22
CA ASP A 67 27.36 4.82 14.79
C ASP A 67 26.07 4.50 15.57
N SER A 68 25.11 5.43 15.57
CA SER A 68 23.76 5.17 16.07
C SER A 68 23.04 4.22 15.12
N TRP A 69 22.23 3.33 15.69
CA TRP A 69 21.37 2.46 14.91
C TRP A 69 20.03 2.23 15.60
N GLU A 70 19.01 1.98 14.79
CA GLU A 70 17.69 1.57 15.25
C GLU A 70 17.19 0.41 14.38
N THR A 71 16.41 -0.48 14.97
CA THR A 71 15.75 -1.57 14.23
C THR A 71 14.26 -1.36 14.27
N ILE A 72 13.65 -1.26 13.10
CA ILE A 72 12.23 -1.09 12.93
C ILE A 72 11.61 -2.35 12.37
N ARG A 73 10.40 -2.63 12.82
CA ARG A 73 9.59 -3.76 12.37
C ARG A 73 8.48 -3.22 11.49
N LEU A 74 8.55 -3.50 10.19
CA LEU A 74 7.56 -3.06 9.22
C LEU A 74 6.74 -4.25 8.73
N ASN A 75 5.45 -4.04 8.51
CA ASN A 75 4.57 -5.02 7.91
C ASN A 75 4.24 -4.59 6.48
N ILE A 76 4.96 -5.14 5.51
CA ILE A 76 4.84 -4.76 4.10
C ILE A 76 3.68 -5.53 3.47
N PRO A 77 2.66 -4.83 2.94
CA PRO A 77 1.51 -5.48 2.33
C PRO A 77 1.87 -6.12 0.98
N LYS A 78 1.08 -7.11 0.56
CA LYS A 78 1.35 -7.92 -0.65
C LYS A 78 1.35 -7.15 -1.96
N ASN A 79 0.74 -5.97 -1.97
CA ASN A 79 0.65 -5.12 -3.14
C ASN A 79 1.91 -4.27 -3.36
N VAL A 80 2.83 -4.18 -2.39
CA VAL A 80 4.13 -3.51 -2.61
C VAL A 80 5.00 -4.39 -3.52
N LYS A 81 5.52 -3.78 -4.58
CA LYS A 81 6.39 -4.40 -5.58
C LYS A 81 7.86 -4.17 -5.30
N GLY A 82 8.18 -3.00 -4.78
CA GLY A 82 9.56 -2.62 -4.53
C GLY A 82 9.65 -1.41 -3.65
N VAL A 83 10.77 -1.33 -2.95
CA VAL A 83 11.21 -0.14 -2.24
C VAL A 83 12.60 0.17 -2.76
N TYR A 84 12.87 1.43 -3.09
CA TYR A 84 14.18 1.87 -3.55
C TYR A 84 14.43 3.32 -3.14
N VAL A 85 15.70 3.67 -3.03
CA VAL A 85 16.14 5.05 -2.86
C VAL A 85 16.63 5.57 -4.20
N LEU A 86 16.21 6.77 -4.58
CA LEU A 86 16.64 7.48 -5.77
C LEU A 86 17.44 8.72 -5.37
N ASP A 87 18.55 8.95 -6.05
CA ASP A 87 19.44 10.12 -5.87
C ASP A 87 19.85 10.38 -4.41
N ASN A 88 19.92 9.31 -3.60
CA ASN A 88 20.26 9.34 -2.19
C ASN A 88 19.34 10.20 -1.31
N GLN A 89 18.19 10.66 -1.80
CA GLN A 89 17.33 11.58 -1.06
C GLN A 89 15.85 11.20 -1.15
N GLU A 90 15.45 10.43 -2.15
CA GLU A 90 14.05 10.06 -2.35
C GLU A 90 13.86 8.59 -2.00
N LEU A 91 13.01 8.30 -1.03
CA LEU A 91 12.53 6.95 -0.77
C LEU A 91 11.26 6.73 -1.61
N ILE A 92 11.28 5.74 -2.49
CA ILE A 92 10.17 5.41 -3.37
C ILE A 92 9.65 4.01 -3.04
N ILE A 93 8.34 3.92 -2.82
CA ILE A 93 7.62 2.67 -2.61
C ILE A 93 6.70 2.45 -3.80
N GLU A 94 6.99 1.42 -4.59
CA GLU A 94 6.19 1.01 -5.74
C GLU A 94 5.15 -0.01 -5.29
N TYR A 95 3.88 0.18 -5.66
CA TYR A 95 2.78 -0.71 -5.29
C TYR A 95 1.71 -0.84 -6.37
N ASP A 96 1.00 -1.97 -6.37
CA ASP A 96 -0.18 -2.18 -7.19
C ASP A 96 -1.38 -1.41 -6.60
N SER A 97 -1.94 -0.51 -7.40
CA SER A 97 -3.26 0.11 -7.24
C SER A 97 -4.24 -0.47 -8.25
N TYR A 98 -5.54 -0.22 -8.06
CA TYR A 98 -6.59 -0.61 -9.01
C TYR A 98 -6.34 -0.10 -10.44
N GLY A 99 -5.65 1.04 -10.59
CA GLY A 99 -5.32 1.66 -11.88
C GLY A 99 -4.00 1.18 -12.52
N GLY A 100 -3.24 0.32 -11.85
CA GLY A 100 -1.91 -0.11 -12.28
C GLY A 100 -0.85 0.15 -11.21
N ILE A 101 0.42 0.22 -11.61
CA ILE A 101 1.53 0.51 -10.71
C ILE A 101 1.48 1.99 -10.30
N SER A 102 1.52 2.23 -9.00
CA SER A 102 1.60 3.56 -8.38
C SER A 102 2.85 3.68 -7.52
N GLU A 103 3.30 4.90 -7.30
CA GLU A 103 4.51 5.20 -6.52
C GLU A 103 4.17 6.18 -5.39
N ALA A 104 4.63 5.86 -4.19
CA ALA A 104 4.66 6.80 -3.07
C ALA A 104 6.10 7.30 -2.89
N VAL A 105 6.29 8.62 -2.94
CA VAL A 105 7.60 9.26 -2.91
C VAL A 105 7.72 10.06 -1.61
N PHE A 106 8.82 9.82 -0.88
CA PHE A 106 9.14 10.50 0.37
C PHE A 106 10.51 11.15 0.23
N PHE A 107 10.59 12.43 0.57
CA PHE A 107 11.82 13.22 0.46
C PHE A 107 12.53 13.25 1.81
N SER A 108 13.82 12.96 1.79
CA SER A 108 14.69 12.95 2.96
C SER A 108 15.65 14.13 2.92
N ASP A 109 15.77 14.83 4.05
CA ASP A 109 16.78 15.89 4.23
C ASP A 109 18.19 15.31 4.46
N VAL A 110 18.28 13.99 4.69
CA VAL A 110 19.53 13.27 4.95
C VAL A 110 19.84 12.29 3.81
N ASN A 111 21.14 12.09 3.55
CA ASN A 111 21.58 11.16 2.51
C ASN A 111 21.25 9.72 2.88
N LEU A 112 20.36 9.10 2.13
CA LEU A 112 19.97 7.70 2.21
C LEU A 112 20.90 6.84 1.35
N THR A 113 21.30 5.69 1.88
CA THR A 113 22.00 4.65 1.11
C THR A 113 21.57 3.26 1.53
N THR A 114 21.92 2.27 0.70
CA THR A 114 21.67 0.86 0.97
C THR A 114 22.90 0.06 0.61
N PRO A 115 23.04 -1.20 1.08
CA PRO A 115 24.11 -2.08 0.63
C PRO A 115 24.06 -2.40 -0.88
N TYR A 116 22.93 -2.14 -1.54
CA TYR A 116 22.65 -2.54 -2.92
C TYR A 116 22.41 -1.33 -3.81
N VAL A 117 23.48 -0.62 -4.13
CA VAL A 117 23.46 0.55 -5.02
C VAL A 117 23.70 0.11 -6.46
N SER A 118 22.79 0.47 -7.37
CA SER A 118 22.93 0.29 -8.82
C SER A 118 22.76 1.63 -9.53
N GLY A 119 23.85 2.38 -9.67
CA GLY A 119 23.81 3.75 -10.20
C GLY A 119 23.11 4.70 -9.23
N ASN A 120 22.16 5.49 -9.72
CA ASN A 120 21.38 6.42 -8.89
C ASN A 120 20.22 5.77 -8.13
N ARG A 121 19.97 4.48 -8.37
CA ARG A 121 18.91 3.72 -7.70
C ARG A 121 19.55 2.72 -6.76
N ALA A 122 19.31 2.89 -5.46
CA ALA A 122 19.68 1.92 -4.45
C ALA A 122 18.45 1.08 -4.13
N ASN A 123 18.45 -0.20 -4.51
CA ASN A 123 17.30 -1.07 -4.30
C ASN A 123 17.28 -1.58 -2.86
N LEU A 124 16.08 -1.65 -2.29
CA LEU A 124 15.82 -2.20 -0.96
C LEU A 124 15.11 -3.57 -1.08
N SER A 125 15.25 -4.20 -2.27
CA SER A 125 14.50 -5.38 -2.70
C SER A 125 14.73 -6.63 -1.86
N ASP A 126 15.81 -6.71 -1.09
CA ASP A 126 16.03 -7.83 -0.17
C ASP A 126 15.03 -7.83 0.99
N PHE A 127 14.53 -6.67 1.44
CA PHE A 127 13.54 -6.58 2.52
C PHE A 127 12.14 -6.16 2.06
N ALA A 128 11.96 -5.83 0.78
CA ALA A 128 10.67 -5.43 0.23
C ALA A 128 9.77 -6.64 -0.12
N HIS A 129 9.87 -7.74 0.64
CA HIS A 129 8.96 -8.88 0.51
C HIS A 129 7.73 -8.69 1.40
N SER A 130 6.62 -9.31 1.01
CA SER A 130 5.39 -9.15 1.78
C SER A 130 5.47 -9.89 3.10
N GLY A 131 5.08 -9.19 4.17
CA GLY A 131 5.06 -9.71 5.53
C GLY A 131 5.85 -8.82 6.47
N ILE A 132 6.32 -9.44 7.55
CA ILE A 132 7.04 -8.74 8.61
C ILE A 132 8.52 -8.69 8.25
N ASN A 133 9.03 -7.49 8.10
CA ASN A 133 10.42 -7.18 7.79
C ASN A 133 11.08 -6.47 8.97
N LEU A 134 12.29 -6.90 9.31
CA LEU A 134 13.13 -6.25 10.30
C LEU A 134 14.20 -5.47 9.56
N ILE A 135 14.15 -4.15 9.67
CA ILE A 135 15.05 -3.25 8.97
C ILE A 135 15.94 -2.60 10.01
N ARG A 136 17.25 -2.64 9.76
CA ARG A 136 18.24 -1.91 10.53
C ARG A 136 18.62 -0.64 9.78
N VAL A 137 18.51 0.47 10.49
CA VAL A 137 18.90 1.80 10.05
C VAL A 137 20.14 2.21 10.84
N VAL A 138 21.24 2.54 10.17
CA VAL A 138 22.52 2.89 10.79
C VAL A 138 23.03 4.23 10.26
N SER A 139 23.38 5.16 11.14
CA SER A 139 24.06 6.41 10.77
C SER A 139 25.57 6.20 10.71
N SER A 140 26.18 6.63 9.60
CA SER A 140 27.64 6.64 9.43
C SER A 140 28.22 8.07 9.40
N GLY A 141 27.53 9.03 10.01
CA GLY A 141 28.00 10.41 10.21
C GLY A 141 27.84 11.35 9.01
N GLY A 142 27.64 10.84 7.79
CA GLY A 142 27.34 11.65 6.59
C GLY A 142 26.26 11.07 5.67
N TYR A 143 25.81 9.85 5.98
CA TYR A 143 24.72 9.15 5.32
C TYR A 143 24.11 8.13 6.28
N VAL A 144 22.92 7.64 5.94
CA VAL A 144 22.22 6.60 6.68
C VAL A 144 22.08 5.37 5.80
N ASN A 145 22.55 4.23 6.30
CA ASN A 145 22.46 2.94 5.63
C ASN A 145 21.21 2.19 6.12
N ILE A 146 20.37 1.79 5.17
CA ILE A 146 19.18 0.97 5.41
C ILE A 146 19.45 -0.45 4.92
N SER A 147 19.37 -1.43 5.83
CA SER A 147 19.68 -2.84 5.54
C SER A 147 18.69 -3.79 6.22
N GLU A 148 18.47 -4.98 5.64
CA GLU A 148 17.67 -6.02 6.26
C GLU A 148 18.44 -6.74 7.38
N LEU A 149 17.75 -7.05 8.47
CA LEU A 149 18.21 -8.01 9.46
C LEU A 149 17.69 -9.40 9.11
N LYS A 150 18.60 -10.25 8.60
CA LYS A 150 18.36 -11.69 8.38
C LYS A 150 18.33 -12.47 9.69
#